data_AF-A0A140D9N8-F1
#
_entry.id   AF-A0A140D9N8-F1
#
_cell.length_a   1.000
_cell.length_b   1.000
_cell.length_c   1.000
_cell.angle_alpha   90.00
_cell.angle_beta   90.00
_cell.angle_gamma   90.00
#
_symmetry.space_group_name_H-M   'P 1'
#
loop_
_entity.id
_entity.type
_entity.pdbx_description
1 polymer ?
#
loop_
_entity_poly.entity_id
_entity_poly.type
_entity_poly.pdbx_seq_one_letter_code
_entity_poly.pdbx_strand_id
1 'polypeptide(L)'
;MLFSKDDRWVTITQLGGTAGTMGLHIVSATVVGLTFGYFLDEYFGTRPWLIMIFFFLGVIAGFKMVFEDFRRLQRREEAKRNGSLKQDGEKGAGRDEPKA
;
A
#
# COMPACT_ATOMS: atom_id res chain seq x y z
N MET A 1 38.17 -1.50 -11.58
CA MET A 1 37.56 -1.28 -10.24
C MET A 1 36.97 0.11 -10.16
N LEU A 2 35.85 0.39 -10.84
CA LEU A 2 35.11 1.66 -10.71
C LEU A 2 33.65 1.36 -11.11
N PHE A 3 32.69 1.97 -10.41
CA PHE A 3 31.22 1.92 -10.62
C PHE A 3 30.41 0.86 -9.85
N SER A 4 30.10 1.20 -8.58
CA SER A 4 28.96 0.67 -7.81
C SER A 4 28.22 1.79 -7.07
N LYS A 5 28.06 2.97 -7.69
CA LYS A 5 27.47 4.15 -7.02
C LYS A 5 26.00 4.43 -7.37
N ASP A 6 25.43 3.78 -8.38
CA ASP A 6 24.10 4.11 -8.91
C ASP A 6 22.93 3.38 -8.20
N ASP A 7 23.12 2.17 -7.68
CA ASP A 7 22.02 1.41 -7.03
C ASP A 7 21.49 2.08 -5.75
N ARG A 8 22.35 2.82 -5.04
CA ARG A 8 21.96 3.49 -3.79
C ARG A 8 21.02 4.67 -4.03
N TRP A 9 21.13 5.36 -5.17
CA TRP A 9 20.27 6.49 -5.52
C TRP A 9 18.90 6.04 -6.03
N VAL A 10 18.85 4.92 -6.73
CA VAL A 10 17.58 4.29 -7.14
C VAL A 10 16.85 3.69 -5.93
N THR A 11 17.58 3.11 -4.98
CA THR A 11 16.98 2.55 -3.75
C THR A 11 16.35 3.64 -2.86
N ILE A 12 17.03 4.78 -2.65
CA ILE A 12 16.45 5.89 -1.85
C ILE A 12 15.27 6.58 -2.56
N THR A 13 15.26 6.62 -3.90
CA THR A 13 14.10 7.15 -4.65
C THR A 13 12.93 6.16 -4.68
N GLN A 14 13.19 4.85 -4.76
CA GLN A 14 12.15 3.83 -4.67
C GLN A 14 11.55 3.71 -3.27
N LEU A 15 12.38 3.75 -2.22
CA LEU A 15 11.89 3.80 -0.83
C LEU A 15 11.15 5.11 -0.56
N GLY A 16 11.72 6.24 -0.97
CA GLY A 16 11.11 7.56 -0.77
C GLY A 16 9.79 7.73 -1.51
N GLY A 17 9.70 7.28 -2.76
CA GLY A 17 8.48 7.38 -3.57
C GLY A 17 7.36 6.47 -3.06
N THR A 18 7.68 5.23 -2.71
CA THR A 18 6.67 4.27 -2.22
C THR A 18 6.17 4.64 -0.83
N ALA A 19 7.09 4.96 0.10
CA ALA A 19 6.73 5.39 1.45
C ALA A 19 5.99 6.74 1.45
N GLY A 20 6.43 7.68 0.60
CA GLY A 20 5.78 8.97 0.43
C GLY A 20 4.35 8.83 -0.09
N THR A 21 4.11 7.95 -1.07
CA THR A 21 2.77 7.67 -1.61
C THR A 21 1.86 7.12 -0.53
N MET A 22 2.31 6.15 0.28
CA MET A 22 1.53 5.62 1.41
C MET A 22 1.17 6.70 2.44
N GLY A 23 2.10 7.61 2.75
CA GLY A 23 1.83 8.77 3.60
C GLY A 23 0.78 9.70 2.97
N LEU A 24 0.89 9.96 1.67
CA LEU A 24 -0.03 10.80 0.91
C LEU A 24 -1.46 10.24 0.88
N HIS A 25 -1.62 8.91 0.92
CA HIS A 25 -2.94 8.28 1.06
C HIS A 25 -3.62 8.62 2.38
N ILE A 26 -2.89 8.55 3.51
CA ILE A 26 -3.43 8.90 4.83
C ILE A 26 -3.76 10.39 4.89
N VAL A 27 -2.85 11.24 4.39
CA VAL A 27 -3.05 12.70 4.38
C VAL A 27 -4.23 13.08 3.49
N SER A 28 -4.34 12.53 2.28
CA SER A 28 -5.44 12.84 1.36
C SER A 28 -6.80 12.39 1.91
N ALA A 29 -6.90 11.20 2.50
CA ALA A 29 -8.12 10.74 3.16
C ALA A 29 -8.54 11.65 4.33
N THR A 30 -7.57 12.12 5.12
CA THR A 30 -7.81 13.03 6.24
C THR A 30 -8.28 14.40 5.75
N VAL A 31 -7.65 14.95 4.72
CA VAL A 31 -8.06 16.23 4.11
C VAL A 31 -9.48 16.14 3.58
N VAL A 32 -9.83 15.08 2.84
CA VAL A 32 -11.20 14.87 2.34
C VAL A 32 -12.19 14.77 3.49
N GLY A 33 -11.89 14.01 4.55
CA GLY A 33 -12.74 13.90 5.74
C GLY A 33 -12.96 15.24 6.45
N LEU A 34 -11.92 16.06 6.57
CA LEU A 34 -12.00 17.41 7.14
C LEU A 34 -12.79 18.37 6.26
N THR A 35 -12.58 18.34 4.94
CA THR A 35 -13.32 19.19 3.99
C THR A 35 -14.82 18.86 4.01
N PHE A 36 -15.17 17.57 3.97
CA PHE A 36 -16.57 17.14 4.11
C PHE A 36 -17.14 17.46 5.50
N GLY A 37 -16.36 17.23 6.55
CA GLY A 37 -16.74 17.57 7.92
C GLY A 37 -17.05 19.06 8.08
N TYR A 38 -16.21 19.93 7.52
CA TYR A 38 -16.39 21.38 7.55
C TYR A 38 -17.63 21.82 6.78
N PHE A 39 -17.82 21.31 5.55
CA PHE A 39 -19.00 21.62 4.74
C PHE A 39 -20.31 21.23 5.43
N LEU A 40 -20.31 20.10 6.13
CA LEU A 40 -21.49 19.58 6.81
C LEU A 40 -21.73 20.30 8.16
N ASP A 41 -20.68 20.75 8.86
CA ASP A 41 -20.76 21.60 10.05
C ASP A 41 -21.39 22.96 9.73
N GLU A 42 -21.01 23.55 8.58
CA GLU A 42 -21.58 24.80 8.05
C GLU A 42 -23.07 24.63 7.68
N TYR A 43 -23.44 23.47 7.12
CA TYR A 43 -24.83 23.18 6.75
C TYR A 43 -25.75 22.90 7.95
N PHE A 44 -25.24 22.21 8.99
CA PHE A 44 -26.03 21.87 10.18
C PHE A 44 -25.94 22.92 11.30
N GLY A 45 -25.00 23.87 11.23
CA GLY A 45 -24.80 24.90 12.26
C GLY A 45 -24.31 24.35 13.61
N THR A 46 -23.92 23.07 13.67
CA THR A 46 -23.48 22.37 14.89
C THR A 46 -22.01 22.63 15.17
N ARG A 47 -21.67 23.83 15.67
CA ARG A 47 -20.30 24.20 16.07
C ARG A 47 -19.53 23.05 16.75
N PRO A 48 -18.18 23.03 16.63
CA PRO A 48 -17.40 22.16 15.72
C PRO A 48 -17.48 20.66 16.08
N TRP A 49 -18.68 20.13 16.32
CA TRP A 49 -18.86 18.76 16.79
C TRP A 49 -18.78 17.77 15.63
N LEU A 50 -19.29 18.16 14.47
CA LEU A 50 -19.35 17.30 13.29
C LEU A 50 -17.96 17.12 12.67
N ILE A 51 -17.18 18.21 12.61
CA ILE A 51 -15.78 18.18 12.16
C ILE A 51 -14.96 17.20 12.99
N MET A 52 -15.15 17.16 14.32
CA MET A 52 -14.41 16.27 15.20
C MET A 52 -14.73 14.80 14.92
N ILE A 53 -16.01 14.45 14.74
CA ILE A 53 -16.43 13.09 14.38
C ILE A 53 -15.89 12.70 12.99
N PHE A 54 -16.02 13.58 12.00
CA PHE A 54 -15.52 13.35 10.64
C PHE A 54 -14.00 13.30 10.56
N PHE A 55 -13.29 14.02 11.43
CA PHE A 55 -11.85 13.93 11.56
C PHE A 55 -11.43 12.53 12.02
N PHE A 56 -12.03 12.01 13.09
CA PHE A 56 -11.74 10.63 13.54
C PHE A 56 -12.12 9.61 12.47
N LEU A 57 -13.25 9.77 11.79
CA LEU A 57 -13.66 8.93 10.67
C LEU A 57 -12.66 8.98 9.51
N GLY A 58 -12.16 10.16 9.14
CA GLY A 58 -11.15 10.34 8.10
C GLY A 58 -9.82 9.67 8.46
N VAL A 59 -9.37 9.82 9.71
CA VAL A 59 -8.17 9.14 10.22
C VAL A 59 -8.36 7.62 10.18
N ILE A 60 -9.48 7.11 10.70
CA ILE A 60 -9.80 5.67 10.70
C ILE A 60 -9.86 5.13 9.27
N ALA A 61 -10.48 5.86 8.34
CA ALA A 61 -10.55 5.48 6.93
C ALA A 61 -9.16 5.42 6.28
N GLY A 62 -8.30 6.41 6.54
CA GLY A 62 -6.91 6.42 6.08
C GLY A 62 -6.12 5.22 6.59
N PHE A 63 -6.22 4.91 7.89
CA PHE A 63 -5.58 3.71 8.47
C PHE A 63 -6.11 2.41 7.86
N LYS A 64 -7.42 2.32 7.61
CA LYS A 64 -8.04 1.14 6.98
C LYS A 64 -7.49 0.89 5.58
N MET A 65 -7.30 1.96 4.80
CA MET A 65 -6.74 1.88 3.43
C MET A 65 -5.32 1.32 3.46
N VAL A 66 -4.48 1.84 4.36
CA VAL A 66 -3.10 1.36 4.52
C VAL A 66 -3.06 -0.08 5.01
N PHE A 67 -3.89 -0.46 5.99
CA PHE A 67 -3.94 -1.83 6.48
C PHE A 67 -4.31 -2.83 5.39
N GLU A 68 -5.22 -2.46 4.50
CA GLU A 68 -5.59 -3.29 3.37
C GLU A 68 -4.46 -3.39 2.34
N ASP A 69 -3.75 -2.30 2.06
CA ASP A 69 -2.59 -2.31 1.18
C ASP A 69 -1.47 -3.21 1.71
N PHE A 70 -1.18 -3.14 3.03
CA PHE A 70 -0.21 -4.03 3.67
C PHE A 70 -0.61 -5.51 3.55
N ARG A 71 -1.88 -5.85 3.79
CA ARG A 71 -2.38 -7.24 3.62
C ARG A 71 -2.31 -7.70 2.17
N ARG A 72 -2.59 -6.81 1.21
CA ARG A 72 -2.49 -7.12 -0.23
C ARG A 72 -1.05 -7.39 -0.65
N LEU A 73 -0.08 -6.64 -0.12
CA LEU A 73 1.33 -6.90 -0.38
C LEU A 73 1.74 -8.29 0.14
N GLN A 74 1.43 -8.64 1.39
CA GLN A 74 1.76 -9.96 1.94
C GLN A 74 1.19 -11.12 1.12
N ARG A 75 -0.10 -11.06 0.74
CA ARG A 75 -0.72 -12.11 -0.08
C ARG A 75 -0.09 -12.23 -1.47
N ARG A 76 0.34 -11.12 -2.08
CA ARG A 76 1.01 -11.13 -3.38
C ARG A 76 2.39 -11.78 -3.30
N GLU A 77 3.13 -11.58 -2.21
CA GLU A 77 4.42 -12.24 -1.99
C GLU A 77 4.26 -13.75 -1.79
N GLU A 78 3.27 -14.17 -0.98
CA GLU A 78 2.97 -15.59 -0.76
C GLU A 78 2.49 -16.30 -2.03
N ALA A 79 1.60 -15.67 -2.79
CA ALA A 79 1.12 -16.24 -4.05
C ALA A 79 2.23 -16.35 -5.11
N LYS A 80 3.13 -15.35 -5.19
CA LYS A 80 4.31 -15.42 -6.06
C LYS A 80 5.25 -16.55 -5.66
N ARG A 81 5.53 -16.70 -4.36
CA ARG A 81 6.40 -17.76 -3.82
C ARG A 81 5.85 -19.17 -4.07
N ASN A 82 4.53 -19.36 -3.96
CA ASN A 82 3.91 -20.66 -4.19
C ASN A 82 3.81 -21.01 -5.69
N GLY A 83 3.63 -20.00 -6.55
CA GLY A 83 3.65 -20.15 -8.01
C GLY A 83 5.04 -20.53 -8.55
N SER A 84 6.11 -19.92 -8.03
CA SER A 84 7.49 -20.26 -8.43
C SER A 84 7.89 -21.68 -8.01
N LEU A 85 7.49 -22.12 -6.81
CA LEU A 85 7.75 -23.48 -6.33
C LEU A 85 7.07 -24.56 -7.21
N LYS A 86 5.84 -24.30 -7.68
CA LYS A 86 5.16 -25.20 -8.63
C LYS A 86 5.85 -25.22 -9.99
N GLN A 87 6.29 -24.07 -10.50
CA GLN A 87 6.92 -23.97 -11.81
C GLN A 87 8.31 -24.64 -11.86
N ASP A 88 9.08 -24.57 -10.76
CA ASP A 88 10.36 -25.27 -10.64
C ASP A 88 10.17 -26.79 -10.47
N GLY A 89 9.13 -27.22 -9.73
CA GLY A 89 8.77 -28.63 -9.59
C GLY A 89 8.33 -29.28 -10.90
N GLU A 90 7.51 -28.59 -11.71
CA GLU A 90 7.05 -29.09 -13.01
C GLU A 90 8.20 -29.18 -14.04
N LYS A 91 9.13 -28.21 -14.03
CA LYS A 91 10.33 -28.22 -14.90
C LYS A 91 11.40 -29.24 -14.49
N GLY A 92 11.37 -29.71 -13.23
CA GLY A 92 12.17 -30.83 -12.74
C GLY A 92 11.57 -32.15 -13.18
N ALA A 93 10.31 -32.40 -12.84
CA ALA A 93 9.62 -33.66 -13.11
C ALA A 93 9.50 -34.01 -14.60
N GLY A 94 9.39 -33.01 -15.49
CA GLY A 94 9.35 -33.22 -16.95
C GLY A 94 10.70 -33.50 -17.62
N ARG A 95 11.82 -33.40 -16.89
CA ARG A 95 13.17 -33.68 -17.41
C ARG A 95 13.65 -35.10 -17.09
N ASP A 96 12.93 -35.80 -16.21
CA ASP A 96 13.30 -37.10 -15.66
C ASP A 96 12.53 -38.25 -16.33
N GLU A 97 11.69 -37.96 -17.31
CA GLU A 97 11.05 -38.97 -18.15
C GLU A 97 11.96 -39.25 -19.36
N PRO A 98 12.82 -40.30 -19.32
CA PRO A 98 13.43 -40.79 -20.55
C PRO A 98 12.30 -41.31 -21.42
N LYS A 99 12.09 -40.66 -22.57
CA LYS A 99 11.36 -41.28 -23.68
C LYS A 99 12.13 -42.53 -24.09
N ALA A 100 11.70 -43.68 -23.57
CA ALA A 100 12.18 -45.00 -23.94
C ALA A 100 10.97 -45.83 -24.39
#